data_AF-A0A7Y2IUS9-F1
#
_entry.id   AF-A0A7Y2IUS9-F1
#
_cell.length_a   1.000
_cell.length_b   1.000
_cell.length_c   1.000
_cell.angle_alpha   90.00
_cell.angle_beta   90.00
_cell.angle_gamma   90.00
#
_symmetry.space_group_name_H-M   'P 1'
#
loop_
_entity.id
_entity.type
_entity.pdbx_description
1 polymer ?
#
loop_
_entity_poly.entity_id
_entity_poly.type
_entity_poly.pdbx_seq_one_letter_code
_entity_poly.pdbx_strand_id
1 'polypeptide(L)'
;SGPIEVVGTVRLSQGRSSLGPQNPEEGELEVIARLDLDRLNPQFGNALFPAYLELIAEQPDPGGLPTVLLPEPSPTSRPHILYAIQWWAFAAVSSVGWLLYLRKQFFTP
;
A
#
# COMPACT_ATOMS: atom_id res chain seq x y z
N SER A 1 -30.11 -12.47 -20.15
CA SER A 1 -29.47 -12.42 -18.82
C SER A 1 -29.05 -13.84 -18.48
N GLY A 2 -27.74 -14.09 -18.45
CA GLY A 2 -27.17 -15.35 -17.98
C GLY A 2 -26.44 -15.14 -16.66
N PRO A 3 -26.01 -16.22 -15.99
CA PRO A 3 -25.11 -16.09 -14.85
C PRO A 3 -23.81 -15.40 -15.28
N ILE A 4 -23.29 -14.52 -14.42
CA ILE A 4 -21.96 -13.94 -14.56
C ILE A 4 -21.05 -14.53 -13.48
N GLU A 5 -19.83 -14.89 -13.85
CA GLU A 5 -18.80 -15.31 -12.92
C GLU A 5 -17.78 -14.18 -12.77
N VAL A 6 -17.58 -13.71 -11.54
CA VAL A 6 -16.65 -12.64 -11.21
C VAL A 6 -15.61 -13.17 -10.24
N VAL A 7 -14.34 -13.10 -10.65
CA VAL A 7 -13.18 -13.47 -9.84
C VAL A 7 -12.43 -12.20 -9.49
N GLY A 8 -12.12 -12.03 -8.21
CA GLY A 8 -11.44 -10.85 -7.73
C GLY A 8 -10.94 -11.02 -6.31
N THR A 9 -10.13 -10.06 -5.86
CA THR A 9 -9.73 -10.00 -4.46
C THR A 9 -10.73 -9.18 -3.67
N VAL A 10 -11.28 -9.75 -2.60
CA VAL A 10 -12.16 -9.01 -1.70
C VAL A 10 -11.33 -8.03 -0.86
N ARG A 11 -11.77 -6.78 -0.85
CA ARG A 11 -11.25 -5.72 0.02
C ARG A 11 -12.38 -5.21 0.89
N LEU A 12 -12.09 -5.02 2.17
CA LEU A 12 -13.03 -4.35 3.06
C LEU A 12 -13.04 -2.85 2.79
N SER A 13 -14.12 -2.19 3.18
CA SER A 13 -14.22 -0.72 3.16
C SER A 13 -12.99 -0.08 3.84
N GLN A 14 -12.38 0.91 3.17
CA GLN A 14 -11.17 1.56 3.64
C GLN A 14 -11.51 2.84 4.40
N GLY A 15 -11.93 2.68 5.66
CA GLY A 15 -12.29 3.77 6.54
C GLY A 15 -11.12 4.63 7.04
N ARG A 16 -11.41 5.48 8.02
CA ARG A 16 -10.49 6.49 8.58
C ARG A 16 -9.15 5.86 9.01
N SER A 17 -8.06 6.29 8.37
CA SER A 17 -6.69 6.03 8.84
C SER A 17 -6.14 7.25 9.56
N SER A 18 -5.32 7.01 10.59
CA SER A 18 -4.61 8.05 11.34
C SER A 18 -3.54 8.78 10.52
N LEU A 19 -3.10 8.20 9.40
CA LEU A 19 -2.07 8.75 8.53
C LEU A 19 -2.56 8.83 7.09
N GLY A 20 -2.12 9.87 6.37
CA GLY A 20 -2.39 10.07 4.94
C GLY A 20 -3.73 10.73 4.61
N PRO A 21 -4.01 10.95 3.30
CA PRO A 21 -5.16 11.71 2.82
C PRO A 21 -6.50 11.09 3.24
N GLN A 22 -7.49 11.92 3.56
CA GLN A 22 -8.85 11.52 3.92
C GLN A 22 -9.86 12.11 2.95
N ASN A 23 -10.99 11.41 2.76
CA ASN A 23 -12.12 11.97 2.04
C ASN A 23 -12.74 13.11 2.88
N PRO A 24 -13.21 14.21 2.24
CA PRO A 24 -14.02 15.21 2.91
C PRO A 24 -15.21 14.58 3.65
N GLU A 25 -15.47 15.01 4.88
CA GLU A 25 -16.56 14.47 5.71
C GLU A 25 -17.94 14.80 5.13
N GLU A 26 -18.05 15.92 4.41
CA GLU A 26 -19.30 16.44 3.85
C GLU A 26 -19.19 16.71 2.35
N GLY A 27 -20.33 16.90 1.70
CA GLY A 27 -20.43 17.18 0.26
C GLY A 27 -20.42 15.94 -0.63
N GLU A 28 -20.55 16.15 -1.94
CA GLU A 28 -20.46 15.08 -2.94
C GLU A 28 -18.98 14.79 -3.25
N LEU A 29 -18.59 13.53 -3.15
CA LEU A 29 -17.26 13.06 -3.48
C LEU A 29 -17.15 12.80 -4.98
N GLU A 30 -16.56 13.75 -5.71
CA GLU A 30 -16.12 13.55 -7.11
C GLU A 30 -14.74 12.89 -7.20
N VAL A 31 -13.89 13.15 -6.20
CA VAL A 31 -12.54 12.58 -6.08
C VAL A 31 -12.42 11.94 -4.71
N ILE A 32 -11.93 10.72 -4.69
CA ILE A 32 -11.75 9.93 -3.48
C ILE A 32 -10.26 9.71 -3.20
N ALA A 33 -9.86 9.98 -1.97
CA ALA A 33 -8.58 9.57 -1.42
C ALA A 33 -8.57 8.08 -1.06
N ARG A 34 -9.73 7.53 -0.65
CA ARG A 34 -9.92 6.13 -0.26
C ARG A 34 -11.30 5.61 -0.66
N LEU A 35 -11.39 4.31 -0.88
CA LEU A 35 -12.66 3.61 -1.07
C LEU A 35 -13.34 3.36 0.29
N ASP A 36 -13.77 4.45 0.94
CA ASP A 36 -14.61 4.39 2.13
C ASP A 36 -16.08 4.26 1.71
N LEU A 37 -16.59 3.02 1.79
CA LEU A 37 -17.93 2.68 1.30
C LEU A 37 -19.02 3.28 2.18
N ASP A 38 -18.80 3.47 3.48
CA ASP A 38 -19.79 4.08 4.36
C ASP A 38 -19.97 5.56 4.02
N ARG A 39 -18.86 6.24 3.71
CA ARG A 39 -18.88 7.64 3.28
C ARG A 39 -19.46 7.83 1.88
N LEU A 40 -19.24 6.86 0.99
CA LEU A 40 -19.75 6.88 -0.39
C LEU A 40 -21.22 6.46 -0.48
N ASN A 41 -21.70 5.57 0.40
CA ASN A 41 -23.03 4.99 0.37
C ASN A 41 -24.18 6.00 0.15
N PRO A 42 -24.18 7.22 0.75
CA PRO A 42 -25.24 8.20 0.52
C PRO A 42 -25.36 8.71 -0.93
N GLN A 43 -24.30 8.59 -1.74
CA GLN A 43 -24.30 8.98 -3.16
C GLN A 43 -24.84 7.86 -4.08
N PHE A 44 -25.13 6.68 -3.54
CA PHE A 44 -25.68 5.55 -4.29
C PHE A 44 -27.15 5.33 -3.93
N GLY A 45 -27.94 4.91 -4.92
CA GLY A 45 -29.37 4.62 -4.73
C GLY A 45 -29.66 3.32 -3.97
N ASN A 46 -28.65 2.50 -3.68
CA ASN A 46 -28.75 1.21 -3.01
C ASN A 46 -27.70 1.09 -1.91
N ALA A 47 -28.00 0.31 -0.87
CA ALA A 47 -27.04 0.00 0.18
C ALA A 47 -25.83 -0.76 -0.40
N LEU A 48 -24.64 -0.22 -0.17
CA LEU A 48 -23.38 -0.88 -0.50
C LEU A 48 -23.05 -1.95 0.53
N PHE A 49 -22.46 -3.06 0.06
CA PHE A 49 -21.83 -4.02 0.97
C PHE A 49 -20.58 -3.37 1.60
N PRO A 50 -20.19 -3.73 2.84
CA PRO A 50 -19.00 -3.19 3.50
C PRO A 50 -17.67 -3.72 2.92
N ALA A 51 -17.69 -4.15 1.66
CA ALA A 51 -16.58 -4.69 0.92
C ALA A 51 -16.76 -4.43 -0.59
N TYR A 52 -15.65 -4.37 -1.30
CA TYR A 52 -15.60 -4.27 -2.75
C TYR A 52 -14.66 -5.34 -3.33
N LEU A 53 -14.83 -5.64 -4.61
CA LEU A 53 -13.97 -6.57 -5.34
C LEU A 53 -12.99 -5.79 -6.22
N GLU A 54 -11.71 -6.08 -6.05
CA GLU A 54 -10.69 -5.75 -7.05
C GLU A 54 -10.77 -6.82 -8.14
N LEU A 55 -11.29 -6.44 -9.31
CA LEU A 55 -11.58 -7.35 -10.40
C LEU A 55 -10.30 -7.99 -10.97
N ILE A 56 -10.30 -9.32 -11.07
CA ILE A 56 -9.24 -10.11 -11.72
C ILE A 56 -9.75 -10.69 -13.03
N ALA A 57 -10.96 -11.25 -13.05
CA ALA A 57 -11.58 -11.77 -14.26
C ALA A 57 -13.11 -11.73 -14.14
N GLU A 58 -13.79 -11.58 -15.27
CA GLU A 58 -15.25 -11.67 -15.38
C GLU A 58 -15.61 -12.50 -16.61
N GLN A 59 -16.64 -13.34 -16.50
CA GLN A 59 -17.17 -14.15 -17.59
C GLN A 59 -18.70 -14.07 -17.63
N PRO A 60 -19.31 -13.79 -18.80
CA PRO A 60 -18.66 -13.41 -20.07
C PRO A 60 -17.95 -12.06 -19.97
N ASP A 61 -17.00 -11.80 -20.87
CA ASP A 61 -16.25 -10.53 -20.92
C ASP A 61 -17.25 -9.35 -21.01
N PRO A 62 -17.22 -8.40 -20.05
CA PRO A 62 -18.16 -7.28 -19.99
C PRO A 62 -17.97 -6.29 -21.15
N GLY A 63 -16.91 -6.42 -21.97
CA GLY A 63 -16.80 -5.75 -23.27
C GLY A 63 -16.93 -4.24 -23.18
N GLY A 64 -15.93 -3.56 -22.62
CA GLY A 64 -15.84 -2.09 -22.66
C GLY A 64 -15.41 -1.40 -21.37
N LEU A 65 -15.28 -2.14 -20.26
CA LEU A 65 -14.67 -1.61 -19.05
C LEU A 65 -13.15 -1.80 -19.10
N PRO A 66 -12.34 -0.78 -18.77
CA PRO A 66 -10.90 -0.96 -18.62
C PRO A 66 -10.66 -1.89 -17.43
N THR A 67 -10.45 -3.17 -17.72
CA THR A 67 -9.99 -4.13 -16.72
C THR A 67 -8.53 -3.81 -16.44
N VAL A 68 -8.28 -2.94 -15.47
CA VAL A 68 -6.94 -2.79 -14.91
C VAL A 68 -6.70 -4.02 -14.06
N LEU A 69 -6.15 -5.07 -14.68
CA LEU A 69 -5.58 -6.19 -13.95
C LEU A 69 -4.48 -5.61 -13.05
N LEU A 70 -4.76 -5.43 -11.76
CA LEU A 70 -3.70 -5.09 -10.83
C LEU A 70 -2.69 -6.23 -10.90
N PRO A 71 -1.41 -5.94 -11.17
CA PRO A 71 -0.38 -6.97 -11.10
C PRO A 71 -0.47 -7.65 -9.74
N GLU A 72 -0.38 -8.98 -9.71
CA GLU A 72 -0.28 -9.67 -8.42
C GLU A 72 0.82 -9.01 -7.58
N PRO A 73 0.56 -8.73 -6.29
CA PRO A 73 1.59 -8.16 -5.43
C PRO A 73 2.78 -9.11 -5.45
N SER A 74 3.88 -8.68 -6.08
CA SER A 74 5.03 -9.56 -6.27
C SER A 74 5.53 -10.00 -4.89
N PRO A 75 5.60 -11.31 -4.57
CA PRO A 75 6.04 -11.79 -3.26
C PRO A 75 7.54 -11.53 -3.01
N THR A 76 8.28 -11.09 -4.02
CA THR A 76 9.71 -10.77 -3.93
C THR A 76 9.96 -9.37 -3.38
N SER A 77 9.61 -9.16 -2.11
CA SER A 77 10.09 -8.01 -1.33
C SER A 77 11.55 -8.26 -0.92
N ARG A 78 12.51 -8.03 -1.83
CA ARG A 78 13.94 -8.04 -1.48
C ARG A 78 14.71 -6.95 -2.23
N PRO A 79 14.78 -5.73 -1.65
CA PRO A 79 16.09 -5.06 -1.57
C PRO A 79 16.37 -4.32 -0.24
N HIS A 80 15.48 -4.34 0.75
CA HIS A 80 15.69 -3.54 1.98
C HIS A 80 16.72 -4.11 2.95
N ILE A 81 16.89 -5.44 2.99
CA ILE A 81 17.82 -6.07 3.94
C ILE A 81 19.29 -5.80 3.60
N LEU A 82 19.62 -5.77 2.30
CA LEU A 82 20.99 -5.45 1.85
C LEU A 82 21.35 -4.00 2.12
N TYR A 83 20.38 -3.09 1.95
CA TYR A 83 20.55 -1.68 2.31
C TYR A 83 20.74 -1.48 3.82
N ALA A 84 19.99 -2.22 4.65
CA ALA A 84 20.19 -2.19 6.10
C ALA A 84 21.60 -2.68 6.49
N ILE A 85 22.05 -3.82 5.91
CA ILE A 85 23.40 -4.36 6.15
C ILE A 85 24.48 -3.34 5.73
N GLN A 86 24.28 -2.66 4.60
CA GLN A 86 25.20 -1.61 4.13
C GLN A 86 25.36 -0.48 5.16
N TRP A 87 24.26 0.01 5.73
CA TRP A 87 24.33 1.04 6.78
C TRP A 87 25.03 0.56 8.03
N TRP A 88 24.79 -0.68 8.46
CA TRP A 88 25.50 -1.27 9.58
C TRP A 88 27.01 -1.40 9.32
N ALA A 89 27.40 -1.74 8.09
CA ALA A 89 28.81 -1.79 7.70
C ALA A 89 29.46 -0.40 7.76
N PHE A 90 28.79 0.64 7.25
CA PHE A 90 29.30 2.02 7.35
C PHE A 90 29.42 2.47 8.81
N ALA A 91 28.39 2.24 9.63
CA ALA A 91 28.42 2.56 11.05
C ALA A 91 29.59 1.85 11.76
N ALA A 92 29.81 0.56 11.51
CA ALA A 92 30.88 -0.21 12.12
C ALA A 92 32.28 0.31 11.72
N VAL A 93 32.51 0.58 10.43
CA VAL A 93 33.80 1.12 9.94
C VAL A 93 34.07 2.50 10.57
N SER A 94 33.07 3.38 10.60
CA SER A 94 33.19 4.71 11.21
C SER A 94 33.47 4.61 12.71
N SER A 95 32.76 3.75 13.45
CA SER A 95 32.97 3.56 14.88
C SER A 95 34.36 2.97 15.20
N VAL A 96 34.81 1.96 14.45
CA VAL A 96 36.15 1.38 14.63
C VAL A 96 37.24 2.41 14.31
N GLY A 97 37.10 3.14 13.19
CA GLY A 97 38.03 4.20 12.81
C GLY A 97 38.14 5.29 13.89
N TRP A 98 37.00 5.72 14.44
CA TRP A 98 36.95 6.68 15.53
C TRP A 98 37.63 6.17 16.81
N LEU A 99 37.37 4.92 17.22
CA LEU A 99 38.01 4.34 18.39
C LEU A 99 39.52 4.18 18.23
N LEU A 100 39.99 3.76 17.04
CA LEU A 100 41.42 3.67 16.74
C LEU A 100 42.09 5.04 16.73
N TYR A 101 41.41 6.06 16.19
CA TYR A 101 41.88 7.45 16.23
C TYR A 101 42.03 7.95 17.68
N LEU A 102 41.01 7.76 18.53
CA LEU A 102 41.07 8.13 19.95
C LEU A 102 42.21 7.41 20.68
N ARG A 103 42.37 6.10 20.43
CA ARG A 103 43.49 5.33 21.00
C ARG A 103 44.84 5.92 20.60
N LYS A 104 45.01 6.30 19.32
CA LYS A 104 46.26 6.92 18.84
C LYS A 104 46.51 8.26 19.52
N GLN A 105 45.49 9.12 19.62
CA GLN A 105 45.64 10.48 20.15
C GLN A 105 45.91 10.53 21.66
N PHE A 106 45.30 9.63 22.44
CA PHE A 106 45.29 9.74 23.90
C PHE A 106 46.08 8.64 24.63
N PHE A 107 46.45 7.55 23.96
CA PHE A 107 47.07 6.38 24.60
C PHE A 107 48.37 5.91 23.95
N THR A 108 48.87 6.62 22.92
CA THR A 108 50.22 6.38 22.40
C THR A 108 51.11 7.53 22.88
N PRO A 109 52.15 7.26 23.71
CA PRO A 109 53.03 8.29 24.28
C PRO A 109 53.91 8.97 23.22
#